data_AF-A0A316L8G9-F1
#
_entry.id   AF-A0A316L8G9-F1
#
_cell.length_a   1.000
_cell.length_b   1.000
_cell.length_c   1.000
_cell.angle_alpha   90.00
_cell.angle_beta   90.00
_cell.angle_gamma   90.00
#
_symmetry.space_group_name_H-M   'P 1'
#
loop_
_entity.id
_entity.type
_entity.pdbx_description
1 polymer ?
#
loop_
_entity_poly.entity_id
_entity_poly.type
_entity_poly.pdbx_seq_one_letter_code
_entity_poly.pdbx_strand_id
1 'polypeptide(L)'
;MLTQAVTPELIAQWKALFQKYRPLLHPNRKPASLLASFLMECYPLSVCTDHCWEEAIRGNVLKNPFEWKKLPPGVFPLPVAFRVKNSGTGASLYQSQEEGNTGSPIYVGMDLITGYFQMEGGCSLL
;
A
#
# COMPACT_ATOMS: atom_id res chain seq x y z
N MET A 1 -22.20 -0.88 9.66
CA MET A 1 -23.21 0.19 9.84
C MET A 1 -23.39 0.43 11.33
N LEU A 2 -23.24 1.66 11.81
CA LEU A 2 -23.61 2.03 13.19
C LEU A 2 -25.14 2.18 13.24
N THR A 3 -25.81 1.35 14.06
CA THR A 3 -27.27 1.19 14.11
C THR A 3 -27.97 2.08 15.13
N GLN A 4 -27.28 3.05 15.75
CA GLN A 4 -27.84 3.97 16.73
C GLN A 4 -27.67 5.43 16.30
N ALA A 5 -28.68 6.25 16.59
CA ALA A 5 -28.62 7.68 16.33
C ALA A 5 -27.52 8.33 17.18
N VAL A 6 -26.60 9.02 16.52
CA VAL A 6 -25.48 9.70 17.17
C VAL A 6 -26.00 10.95 17.88
N THR A 7 -25.82 11.02 19.21
CA THR A 7 -26.22 12.20 20.01
C THR A 7 -25.08 13.23 20.10
N PRO A 8 -25.40 14.51 20.39
CA PRO A 8 -24.38 15.55 20.59
C PRO A 8 -23.37 15.24 21.69
N GLU A 9 -23.80 14.58 22.77
CA GLU A 9 -22.95 14.18 23.89
C GLU A 9 -21.94 13.13 23.45
N LEU A 10 -22.38 12.17 22.62
CA LEU A 10 -21.52 11.13 22.05
C LEU A 10 -20.44 11.76 21.15
N ILE A 11 -20.81 12.74 20.34
CA ILE A 11 -19.87 13.50 19.50
C ILE A 11 -18.86 14.26 20.36
N ALA A 12 -19.30 14.91 21.43
CA ALA A 12 -18.43 15.63 22.36
C ALA A 12 -17.43 14.69 23.04
N GLN A 13 -17.90 13.52 23.48
CA GLN A 13 -17.07 12.47 24.06
C GLN A 13 -16.02 11.98 23.06
N TRP A 14 -16.38 11.71 21.81
CA TRP A 14 -15.44 11.29 20.77
C TRP A 14 -14.39 12.36 20.47
N LYS A 15 -14.78 13.64 20.39
CA LYS A 15 -13.85 14.75 20.20
C LYS A 15 -12.85 14.85 21.35
N ALA A 16 -13.33 14.72 22.59
CA ALA A 16 -12.47 14.75 23.78
C ALA A 16 -11.49 13.55 23.81
N LEU A 17 -11.98 12.34 23.49
CA LEU A 17 -11.14 11.15 23.34
C LEU A 17 -10.08 11.34 22.25
N PHE A 18 -10.47 11.83 21.08
CA PHE A 18 -9.54 12.07 19.99
C PHE A 18 -8.47 13.07 20.39
N GLN A 19 -8.82 14.21 21.00
CA GLN A 19 -7.83 15.20 21.45
C GLN A 19 -6.88 14.62 22.51
N LYS A 20 -7.38 13.77 23.42
CA LYS A 20 -6.57 13.12 24.45
C LYS A 20 -5.53 12.14 23.86
N TYR A 21 -5.94 11.32 22.88
CA TYR A 21 -5.10 10.23 22.38
C TYR A 21 -4.34 10.56 21.10
N ARG A 22 -4.79 11.51 20.28
CA ARG A 22 -4.14 11.90 19.02
C ARG A 22 -2.63 12.19 19.17
N PRO A 23 -2.15 12.91 20.21
CA PRO A 23 -0.71 13.18 20.37
C PRO A 23 0.11 11.93 20.72
N LEU A 24 -0.53 10.91 21.29
CA LEU A 24 0.11 9.65 21.69
C LEU A 24 0.13 8.63 20.54
N LEU A 25 -0.85 8.73 19.64
CA LEU A 25 -0.97 7.87 18.46
C LEU A 25 0.01 8.31 17.39
N HIS A 26 1.08 7.55 17.24
CA HIS A 26 2.01 7.69 16.13
C HIS A 26 1.65 6.63 15.09
N PRO A 27 1.52 6.99 13.80
CA PRO A 27 1.43 5.99 12.75
C PRO A 27 2.62 5.03 12.88
N ASN A 28 2.37 3.73 13.05
CA ASN A 28 3.41 2.71 13.00
C ASN A 28 3.84 2.50 11.54
N ARG A 29 4.41 3.55 10.94
CA ARG A 29 4.80 3.57 9.55
C ARG A 29 6.10 2.78 9.41
N LYS A 30 5.95 1.51 9.00
CA LYS A 30 7.08 0.69 8.59
C LYS A 30 7.69 1.29 7.31
N PRO A 31 9.02 1.23 7.14
CA PRO A 31 9.65 1.67 5.90
C PRO A 31 9.27 0.72 4.77
N ALA A 32 9.11 1.25 3.55
CA ALA A 32 8.77 0.42 2.40
C ALA A 32 9.85 -0.62 2.06
N SER A 33 11.11 -0.38 2.44
CA SER A 33 12.16 -1.40 2.35
C SER A 33 11.84 -2.65 3.16
N LEU A 34 11.28 -2.50 4.36
CA LEU A 34 10.88 -3.63 5.20
C LEU A 34 9.68 -4.37 4.59
N LEU A 35 8.74 -3.64 3.97
CA LEU A 35 7.66 -4.25 3.21
C LEU A 35 8.19 -5.04 2.00
N ALA A 36 9.14 -4.49 1.25
CA ALA A 36 9.78 -5.19 0.15
C ALA A 36 10.46 -6.48 0.61
N SER A 37 11.24 -6.43 1.70
CA SER A 37 11.87 -7.62 2.29
C SER A 37 10.83 -8.66 2.72
N PHE A 38 9.78 -8.24 3.43
CA PHE A 38 8.70 -9.13 3.83
C PHE A 38 8.05 -9.84 2.64
N LEU A 39 7.75 -9.10 1.57
CA LEU A 39 7.14 -9.69 0.38
C LEU A 39 8.08 -10.68 -0.32
N MET A 40 9.38 -10.40 -0.36
CA MET A 40 10.39 -11.32 -0.92
C MET A 40 10.53 -12.59 -0.09
N GLU A 41 10.35 -12.51 1.23
CA GLU A 41 10.37 -13.68 2.13
C GLU A 41 9.11 -14.53 2.01
N CYS A 42 7.94 -13.89 1.89
CA CYS A 42 6.66 -14.59 1.86
C CYS A 42 6.28 -15.14 0.49
N TYR A 43 6.72 -14.51 -0.60
CA TYR A 43 6.28 -14.83 -1.95
C TYR A 43 7.45 -14.98 -2.93
N PRO A 44 7.33 -15.87 -3.92
CA PRO A 44 8.31 -15.95 -5.00
C PRO A 44 8.13 -14.76 -5.93
N LEU A 45 9.00 -13.76 -5.77
CA LEU A 45 9.00 -12.54 -6.57
C LEU A 45 10.07 -12.56 -7.66
N SER A 46 9.82 -11.82 -8.72
CA SER A 46 10.83 -11.38 -9.69
C SER A 46 10.76 -9.87 -9.81
N VAL A 47 11.93 -9.21 -9.83
CA VAL A 47 12.02 -7.76 -10.08
C VAL A 47 11.40 -7.45 -11.45
N CYS A 48 10.55 -6.43 -11.49
CA CYS A 48 10.02 -5.90 -12.74
C CYS A 48 10.89 -4.71 -13.16
N THR A 49 11.56 -4.85 -14.30
CA THR A 49 12.46 -3.83 -14.86
C THR A 49 11.80 -3.01 -15.97
N ASP A 50 10.48 -3.13 -16.13
CA ASP A 50 9.74 -2.37 -17.13
C ASP A 50 9.53 -0.94 -16.63
N HIS A 51 10.06 0.02 -17.39
CA HIS A 51 10.00 1.44 -17.06
C HIS A 51 8.56 1.97 -16.93
N CYS A 52 7.58 1.33 -17.57
CA CYS A 52 6.18 1.73 -17.44
C CYS A 52 5.70 1.65 -15.98
N TRP A 53 6.19 0.68 -15.21
CA TRP A 53 5.87 0.56 -13.79
C TRP A 53 6.55 1.63 -12.94
N GLU A 54 7.82 1.91 -13.21
CA GLU A 54 8.56 2.96 -12.51
C GLU A 54 7.90 4.33 -12.74
N GLU A 55 7.50 4.63 -13.97
CA GLU A 55 6.80 5.85 -14.34
C GLU A 55 5.42 5.94 -13.72
N ALA A 56 4.66 4.85 -13.70
CA ALA A 56 3.35 4.81 -13.05
C ALA A 56 3.46 5.12 -11.56
N ILE A 57 4.39 4.46 -10.85
CA ILE A 57 4.62 4.68 -9.42
C ILE A 57 5.09 6.11 -9.15
N ARG A 58 6.07 6.61 -9.92
CA ARG A 58 6.53 8.02 -9.83
C ARG A 58 5.37 8.98 -10.05
N GLY A 59 4.56 8.73 -11.07
CA GLY A 59 3.38 9.52 -11.40
C GLY A 59 2.38 9.54 -10.25
N ASN A 60 2.10 8.40 -9.64
CA ASN A 60 1.18 8.28 -8.51
C ASN A 60 1.67 9.04 -7.28
N VAL A 61 2.97 9.05 -7.02
CA VAL A 61 3.54 9.85 -5.92
C VAL A 61 3.52 11.34 -6.22
N LEU A 62 3.96 11.75 -7.41
CA LEU A 62 4.14 13.16 -7.74
C LEU A 62 2.83 13.89 -8.05
N LYS A 63 1.85 13.20 -8.63
CA LYS A 63 0.54 13.78 -8.99
C LYS A 63 -0.46 13.74 -7.83
N ASN A 64 -0.17 12.97 -6.78
CA ASN A 64 -1.01 12.92 -5.58
C ASN A 64 -0.46 13.89 -4.51
N PRO A 65 -1.19 14.97 -4.14
CA PRO A 65 -0.71 15.95 -3.16
C PRO A 65 -0.41 15.37 -1.78
N PHE A 66 -1.07 14.28 -1.39
CA PHE A 66 -0.83 13.62 -0.11
C PHE A 66 0.50 12.86 -0.12
N GLU A 67 0.77 12.09 -1.18
CA GLU A 67 2.03 11.34 -1.32
C GLU A 67 3.21 12.28 -1.58
N TRP A 68 3.03 13.28 -2.45
CA TRP A 68 4.04 14.30 -2.73
C TRP A 68 4.53 15.00 -1.47
N LYS A 69 3.64 15.33 -0.52
CA LYS A 69 4.01 15.95 0.77
C LYS A 69 4.86 15.06 1.67
N LYS A 70 4.93 13.75 1.42
CA LYS A 70 5.79 12.83 2.17
C LYS A 70 7.23 12.82 1.66
N LEU A 71 7.50 13.38 0.47
CA LEU A 71 8.85 13.46 -0.06
C LEU A 71 9.66 14.51 0.72
N PRO A 72 10.91 14.20 1.10
CA PRO A 72 11.83 15.20 1.60
C PRO A 72 12.12 16.27 0.51
N PRO A 73 12.48 17.51 0.91
CA PRO A 73 12.81 18.56 -0.05
C PRO A 73 13.90 18.14 -1.04
N GLY A 74 13.64 18.32 -2.34
CA GLY A 74 14.59 17.98 -3.41
C GLY A 74 14.77 16.49 -3.70
N VAL A 75 14.03 15.60 -3.01
CA VAL A 75 14.12 14.15 -3.22
C VAL A 75 13.07 13.70 -4.24
N PHE A 76 13.50 12.86 -5.18
CA PHE A 76 12.62 12.24 -6.17
C PHE A 76 12.17 10.86 -5.69
N PRO A 77 10.98 10.37 -6.08
CA PRO A 77 10.56 8.99 -5.81
C PRO A 77 11.60 7.95 -6.25
N LEU A 78 11.74 6.91 -5.44
CA LEU A 78 12.55 5.71 -5.68
C LEU A 78 11.61 4.50 -5.84
N PRO A 79 11.02 4.31 -7.04
CA PRO A 79 10.10 3.23 -7.29
C PRO A 79 10.81 1.87 -7.34
N VAL A 80 10.14 0.84 -6.84
CA VAL A 80 10.47 -0.56 -7.09
C VAL A 80 9.20 -1.33 -7.43
N ALA A 81 9.31 -2.27 -8.36
CA ALA A 81 8.21 -3.10 -8.79
C ALA A 81 8.60 -4.57 -8.82
N PHE A 82 7.67 -5.43 -8.44
CA PHE A 82 7.82 -6.87 -8.44
C PHE A 82 6.65 -7.51 -9.15
N ARG A 83 6.94 -8.61 -9.83
CA ARG A 83 5.93 -9.56 -10.31
C ARG A 83 5.93 -10.77 -9.40
N VAL A 84 4.75 -11.19 -8.97
CA VAL A 84 4.58 -12.44 -8.23
C VAL A 84 4.60 -13.60 -9.23
N LYS A 85 5.38 -14.64 -8.93
CA LYS A 85 5.39 -15.87 -9.74
C LYS A 85 4.19 -16.73 -9.37
N ASN A 86 3.48 -17.26 -10.37
CA ASN A 86 2.41 -18.25 -10.17
C ASN A 86 3.01 -19.63 -9.86
N SER A 87 3.61 -19.74 -8.67
CA SER A 87 4.29 -20.93 -8.17
C SER A 87 4.42 -20.81 -6.65
N GLY A 88 4.64 -21.91 -5.93
CA GLY A 88 4.83 -21.88 -4.48
C GLY A 88 3.71 -21.14 -3.76
N THR A 89 4.06 -20.28 -2.80
CA THR A 89 3.11 -19.41 -2.07
C THR A 89 2.45 -18.34 -2.93
N GLY A 90 2.97 -18.06 -4.13
CA GLY A 90 2.33 -17.15 -5.07
C GLY A 90 1.12 -17.78 -5.76
N ALA A 91 1.08 -19.11 -5.92
CA ALA A 91 -0.01 -19.79 -6.61
C ALA A 91 -1.37 -19.63 -5.91
N SER A 92 -1.38 -19.56 -4.57
CA SER A 92 -2.62 -19.30 -3.82
C SER A 92 -3.21 -17.94 -4.16
N LEU A 93 -2.37 -16.91 -4.37
CA LEU A 93 -2.82 -15.57 -4.76
C LEU A 93 -3.49 -15.58 -6.13
N TYR A 94 -2.97 -16.36 -7.07
CA TYR A 94 -3.57 -16.52 -8.40
C TYR A 94 -4.91 -17.27 -8.32
N GLN A 95 -5.05 -18.23 -7.41
CA GLN A 95 -6.30 -18.98 -7.20
C GLN A 95 -7.39 -18.14 -6.55
N SER A 96 -7.02 -17.17 -5.72
CA SER A 96 -7.94 -16.23 -5.05
C SER A 96 -8.15 -14.93 -5.82
N GLN A 97 -7.77 -14.88 -7.10
CA GLN A 97 -8.10 -13.74 -7.95
C GLN A 97 -9.61 -13.64 -8.12
N GLU A 98 -10.09 -12.39 -8.13
CA GLU A 98 -11.48 -12.12 -8.48
C GLU A 98 -11.72 -12.47 -9.95
N GLU A 99 -12.97 -12.79 -10.30
CA GLU A 99 -13.34 -13.32 -11.62
C GLU A 99 -12.81 -12.43 -12.78
N GLY A 100 -12.83 -11.11 -12.62
CA GLY A 100 -12.32 -10.14 -13.61
C GLY A 100 -10.79 -10.05 -13.73
N ASN A 101 -10.04 -10.65 -12.81
CA ASN A 101 -8.58 -10.66 -12.77
C ASN A 101 -7.98 -12.04 -13.03
N THR A 102 -8.81 -13.08 -13.15
CA THR A 102 -8.37 -14.48 -13.29
C THR A 102 -7.31 -14.66 -14.37
N GLY A 103 -6.15 -15.18 -13.99
CA GLY A 103 -5.04 -15.45 -14.90
C GLY A 103 -4.21 -14.23 -15.28
N SER A 104 -4.60 -13.02 -14.84
CA SER A 104 -3.82 -11.81 -15.03
C SER A 104 -2.56 -11.85 -14.15
N PRO A 105 -1.41 -11.33 -14.62
CA PRO A 105 -0.23 -11.24 -13.78
C PRO A 105 -0.46 -10.35 -12.56
N ILE A 106 0.06 -10.77 -11.40
CA ILE A 106 0.02 -9.98 -10.18
C ILE A 106 1.30 -9.15 -10.08
N TYR A 107 1.13 -7.83 -9.99
CA TYR A 107 2.22 -6.88 -9.81
C TYR A 107 2.09 -6.14 -8.50
N VAL A 108 3.23 -5.83 -7.90
CA VAL A 108 3.33 -5.07 -6.67
C VAL A 108 4.33 -3.94 -6.90
N GLY A 109 3.88 -2.71 -6.76
CA GLY A 109 4.71 -1.51 -6.91
C GLY A 109 4.77 -0.73 -5.62
N MET A 110 5.92 -0.13 -5.32
CA MET A 110 6.05 0.76 -4.16
C MET A 110 7.09 1.83 -4.38
N ASP A 111 6.95 2.93 -3.66
CA ASP A 111 7.98 3.97 -3.56
C ASP A 111 8.71 3.84 -2.22
N LEU A 112 10.03 3.62 -2.28
CA LEU A 112 10.83 3.36 -1.08
C LEU A 112 10.97 4.59 -0.17
N ILE A 113 10.76 5.80 -0.69
CA ILE A 113 10.88 7.06 0.06
C ILE A 113 9.56 7.42 0.77
N THR A 114 8.46 7.47 0.03
CA THR A 114 7.14 7.86 0.54
C THR A 114 6.37 6.70 1.15
N GLY A 115 6.82 5.46 0.98
CA GLY A 115 6.10 4.28 1.43
C GLY A 115 4.77 4.08 0.69
N TYR A 116 4.60 4.74 -0.46
CA TYR A 116 3.49 4.47 -1.37
C TYR A 116 3.54 3.01 -1.82
N PHE A 117 2.38 2.39 -1.97
CA PHE A 117 2.23 0.99 -2.35
C PHE A 117 1.01 0.84 -3.27
N GLN A 118 1.14 0.00 -4.29
CA GLN A 118 0.08 -0.37 -5.22
C GLN A 118 0.20 -1.86 -5.57
N MET A 119 -0.94 -2.46 -5.89
CA MET A 119 -1.02 -3.85 -6.34
C MET A 119 -2.03 -3.93 -7.48
N GLU A 120 -1.68 -4.70 -8.50
CA GLU A 120 -2.46 -4.88 -9.73
C GLU A 120 -2.60 -6.37 -10.05
N GLY A 121 -3.69 -6.77 -10.70
CA GLY A 121 -4.03 -8.18 -10.97
C GLY A 121 -4.77 -8.86 -9.81
N GLY A 122 -5.71 -8.14 -9.21
CA GLY A 122 -6.23 -8.29 -7.85
C GLY A 122 -6.52 -9.69 -7.29
N CYS A 123 -6.12 -9.82 -6.03
CA CYS A 123 -6.45 -10.81 -5.00
C CYS A 123 -6.20 -10.11 -3.64
N SER A 124 -6.90 -10.48 -2.56
CA SER A 124 -6.56 -10.02 -1.21
C SER A 124 -5.20 -10.59 -0.76
N LEU A 125 -4.15 -9.76 -0.72
CA LEU A 125 -2.92 -10.08 0.01
C LEU A 125 -3.17 -9.81 1.49
N LEU A 126 -3.55 -10.82 2.29
CA LEU A 126 -3.52 -10.80 3.77
C LEU A 126 -3.80 -12.21 4.32
#